data_AF-A0A7V4T472-F1
#
_entry.id   AF-A0A7V4T472-F1
#
_cell.length_a   1.000
_cell.length_b   1.000
_cell.length_c   1.000
_cell.angle_alpha   90.00
_cell.angle_beta   90.00
_cell.angle_gamma   90.00
#
_symmetry.space_group_name_H-M   'P 1'
#
loop_
_entity.id
_entity.type
_entity.pdbx_description
1 polymer ?
#
loop_
_entity_poly.entity_id
_entity_poly.type
_entity_poly.pdbx_seq_one_letter_code
_entity_poly.pdbx_strand_id
1 'polypeptide(L)'
;MVSVPGFLLKRLYVKGSLKASEDGFEFMVHNALGSGYANQMLPVTLDGEKQPLDKTYFRREGEGEILFSQVSAQQPFTLQVGKGIAIGVHGTKLTPGPHKVGMGFIVQGIGPLSFEVSDISS
;
A
#
# COMPACT_ATOMS: atom_id res chain seq x y z
N MET A 1 12.00 -0.59 -21.95
CA MET A 1 11.54 -0.38 -20.56
C MET A 1 10.31 -1.26 -20.36
N VAL A 2 10.33 -2.17 -19.39
CA VAL A 2 9.13 -2.94 -19.03
C VAL A 2 8.23 -2.02 -18.22
N SER A 3 7.15 -1.51 -18.81
CA SER A 3 6.15 -0.75 -18.07
C SER A 3 5.05 -1.70 -17.62
N VAL A 4 4.85 -1.84 -16.31
CA VAL A 4 3.67 -2.54 -15.80
C VAL A 4 2.47 -1.59 -15.96
N PRO A 5 1.41 -1.97 -16.69
CA PRO A 5 0.23 -1.14 -16.82
C PRO A 5 -0.42 -0.83 -15.46
N GLY A 6 -0.74 0.43 -15.20
CA GLY A 6 -1.35 0.86 -13.93
C GLY A 6 -2.65 0.13 -13.59
N PHE A 7 -3.43 -0.30 -14.60
CA PHE A 7 -4.67 -1.07 -14.36
C PHE A 7 -4.41 -2.46 -13.77
N LEU A 8 -3.25 -3.08 -14.03
CA LEU A 8 -2.88 -4.33 -13.39
C LEU A 8 -2.55 -4.10 -11.92
N LEU A 9 -1.80 -3.03 -11.62
CA LEU A 9 -1.43 -2.68 -10.24
C LEU A 9 -2.66 -2.39 -9.36
N LYS A 10 -3.71 -1.79 -9.91
CA LYS A 10 -4.98 -1.58 -9.20
C LYS A 10 -5.63 -2.87 -8.69
N ARG A 11 -5.32 -4.03 -9.30
CA ARG A 11 -5.81 -5.35 -8.83
C ARG A 11 -5.19 -5.78 -7.50
N LEU A 12 -4.10 -5.14 -7.08
CA LEU A 12 -3.55 -5.36 -5.75
C LEU A 12 -4.49 -4.83 -4.67
N TYR A 13 -5.30 -3.83 -4.97
CA TYR A 13 -6.19 -3.23 -3.99
C TYR A 13 -7.46 -4.07 -3.78
N VAL A 14 -7.81 -4.33 -2.52
CA VAL A 14 -9.08 -4.98 -2.17
C VAL A 14 -10.17 -3.91 -2.04
N LYS A 15 -11.12 -3.88 -2.97
CA LYS A 15 -12.23 -2.91 -2.96
C LYS A 15 -13.10 -3.07 -1.70
N GLY A 16 -13.48 -1.95 -1.09
CA GLY A 16 -14.26 -1.91 0.15
C GLY A 16 -13.46 -2.26 1.40
N SER A 17 -12.13 -2.26 1.31
CA SER A 17 -11.27 -2.55 2.47
C SER A 17 -10.83 -1.30 3.21
N LEU A 18 -11.01 -0.12 2.63
CA LEU A 18 -10.68 1.15 3.27
C LEU A 18 -11.59 1.39 4.47
N LYS A 19 -10.98 1.52 5.65
CA LYS A 19 -11.68 1.77 6.90
C LYS A 19 -10.86 2.69 7.80
N ALA A 20 -11.55 3.42 8.67
CA ALA A 20 -10.88 4.14 9.74
C ALA A 20 -10.36 3.12 10.78
N SER A 21 -9.22 3.44 11.38
CA SER A 21 -8.70 2.74 12.55
C SER A 21 -8.65 3.70 13.74
N GLU A 22 -8.42 3.19 14.95
CA GLU A 22 -8.36 4.01 16.17
C GLU A 22 -7.33 5.14 16.07
N ASP A 23 -6.23 4.90 15.36
CA ASP A 23 -5.14 5.84 15.14
C ASP A 23 -4.93 6.14 13.65
N GLY A 24 -5.98 6.15 12.83
CA GLY A 24 -5.91 6.64 11.46
C GLY A 24 -6.76 5.87 10.47
N PHE A 25 -6.13 5.22 9.48
CA PHE A 25 -6.85 4.38 8.53
C PHE A 25 -6.05 3.17 8.05
N GLU A 26 -6.77 2.17 7.57
CA GLU A 26 -6.22 0.96 6.99
C GLU A 26 -6.96 0.56 5.71
N PHE A 27 -6.25 -0.12 4.81
CA PHE A 27 -6.82 -0.81 3.66
C PHE A 27 -6.04 -2.10 3.39
N MET A 28 -6.64 -3.00 2.61
CA MET A 28 -6.04 -4.29 2.29
C MET A 28 -5.49 -4.29 0.87
N VAL A 29 -4.29 -4.86 0.73
CA VAL A 29 -3.78 -5.24 -0.59
C VAL A 29 -3.56 -6.75 -0.66
N HIS A 30 -3.98 -7.35 -1.76
CA HIS A 30 -3.87 -8.77 -2.04
C HIS A 30 -3.04 -9.00 -3.29
N ASN A 31 -2.00 -9.82 -3.19
CA ASN A 31 -1.15 -10.07 -4.33
C ASN A 31 -1.78 -11.09 -5.30
N ALA A 32 -2.30 -10.58 -6.42
CA ALA A 32 -2.85 -11.39 -7.52
C ALA A 32 -1.96 -11.40 -8.79
N LEU A 33 -0.79 -10.73 -8.78
CA LEU A 33 0.00 -10.49 -9.99
C LEU A 33 1.24 -11.38 -10.12
N GLY A 34 1.86 -11.77 -9.01
CA GLY A 34 3.08 -12.57 -9.00
C GLY A 34 4.02 -12.21 -7.85
N SER A 35 5.08 -13.00 -7.64
CA SER A 35 6.09 -12.70 -6.62
C SER A 35 6.89 -11.45 -7.03
N GLY A 36 6.82 -10.42 -6.20
CA GLY A 36 7.56 -9.18 -6.37
C GLY A 36 8.15 -8.72 -5.05
N TYR A 37 9.31 -8.09 -5.12
CA TYR A 37 9.94 -7.44 -3.99
C TYR A 37 10.19 -5.96 -4.32
N ALA A 38 9.76 -5.08 -3.42
CA ALA A 38 10.04 -3.66 -3.49
C ALA A 38 11.19 -3.33 -2.55
N ASN A 39 12.14 -2.58 -3.07
CA ASN A 39 13.35 -2.14 -2.39
C ASN A 39 13.09 -0.87 -1.58
N GLN A 40 12.03 -0.15 -1.94
CA GLN A 40 11.67 1.12 -1.34
C GLN A 40 10.18 1.32 -1.52
N MET A 41 9.52 1.75 -0.44
CA MET A 41 8.13 2.19 -0.50
C MET A 41 8.05 3.69 -0.76
N LEU A 42 7.03 4.11 -1.51
CA LEU A 42 6.68 5.51 -1.71
C LEU A 42 5.51 5.88 -0.78
N PRO A 43 5.33 7.18 -0.49
CA PRO A 43 4.22 7.64 0.33
C PRO A 43 2.87 7.11 -0.17
N VAL A 44 2.05 6.61 0.75
CA VAL A 44 0.62 6.44 0.50
C VAL A 44 0.01 7.82 0.25
N THR A 45 -0.99 7.89 -0.61
CA THR A 45 -1.74 9.12 -0.87
C THR A 45 -3.19 8.92 -0.47
N LEU A 46 -3.77 9.91 0.21
CA LEU A 46 -5.19 9.99 0.52
C LEU A 46 -5.70 11.33 -0.02
N ASP A 47 -6.62 11.29 -0.99
CA ASP A 47 -7.17 12.47 -1.67
C ASP A 47 -6.11 13.42 -2.26
N GLY A 48 -4.97 12.85 -2.67
CA GLY A 48 -3.82 13.59 -3.21
C GLY A 48 -2.80 14.02 -2.15
N GLU A 49 -3.09 13.89 -0.86
CA GLU A 49 -2.16 14.19 0.23
C GLU A 49 -1.24 13.01 0.53
N LYS A 50 0.07 13.26 0.51
CA LYS A 50 1.11 12.26 0.77
C LYS A 50 1.27 12.02 2.27
N GLN A 51 1.18 10.76 2.65
CA GLN A 51 1.31 10.31 4.02
C GLN A 51 2.79 10.04 4.37
N PRO A 52 3.26 10.42 5.58
CA PRO A 52 4.64 10.19 5.98
C PRO A 52 5.00 8.69 6.01
N LEU A 53 6.19 8.34 5.52
CA LEU A 53 6.67 6.95 5.53
C LEU A 53 6.85 6.40 6.95
N ASP A 54 7.18 7.26 7.92
CA ASP A 54 7.35 6.89 9.33
C ASP A 54 6.02 6.69 10.06
N LYS A 55 4.89 7.04 9.42
CA LYS A 55 3.54 6.77 9.91
C LYS A 55 2.81 5.72 9.10
N THR A 56 3.37 5.34 7.95
CA THR A 56 2.77 4.35 7.06
C THR A 56 3.41 3.00 7.33
N TYR A 57 2.60 1.96 7.52
CA TYR A 57 3.08 0.61 7.80
C TYR A 57 2.40 -0.42 6.90
N PHE A 58 3.02 -1.60 6.84
CA PHE A 58 2.34 -2.80 6.41
C PHE A 58 2.38 -3.83 7.53
N ARG A 59 1.33 -4.64 7.62
CA ARG A 59 1.21 -5.74 8.57
C ARG A 59 0.81 -7.01 7.84
N ARG A 60 1.60 -8.08 8.06
CA ARG A 60 1.25 -9.42 7.58
C ARG A 60 0.49 -10.17 8.67
N GLU A 61 -0.28 -11.17 8.24
CA GLU A 61 -1.00 -12.04 9.18
C GLU A 61 0.00 -12.72 10.14
N GLY A 62 -0.15 -12.48 11.45
CA GLY A 62 0.71 -13.05 12.48
C GLY A 62 2.07 -12.37 12.67
N GLU A 63 2.39 -11.31 11.93
CA GLU A 63 3.62 -10.52 12.09
C GLU A 63 3.32 -9.13 12.68
N GLY A 64 4.36 -8.49 13.22
CA GLY A 64 4.30 -7.09 13.66
C GLY A 64 4.18 -6.12 12.48
N GLU A 65 3.93 -4.85 12.80
CA GLU A 65 3.96 -3.76 11.83
C GLU A 65 5.40 -3.46 11.40
N ILE A 66 5.57 -3.19 10.10
CA ILE A 66 6.83 -2.73 9.53
C ILE A 66 6.56 -1.39 8.86
N LEU A 67 7.30 -0.36 9.28
CA LEU A 67 7.17 0.99 8.72
C LEU A 67 7.70 1.02 7.28
N PHE A 68 7.10 1.85 6.44
CA PHE A 68 7.55 2.04 5.07
C PHE A 68 8.98 2.59 5.00
N SER A 69 9.39 3.39 6.00
CA SER A 69 10.76 3.90 6.11
C SER A 69 11.80 2.83 6.47
N GLN A 70 11.39 1.66 6.95
CA GLN A 70 12.28 0.53 7.23
C GLN A 70 12.56 -0.33 5.98
N VAL A 71 11.77 -0.14 4.92
CA VAL A 71 11.94 -0.90 3.67
C VAL A 71 13.17 -0.42 2.91
N SER A 72 14.07 -1.34 2.63
CA SER A 72 15.34 -1.08 1.94
C SER A 72 15.74 -2.25 1.04
N ALA A 73 16.85 -2.12 0.30
CA ALA A 73 17.39 -3.24 -0.47
C ALA A 73 17.82 -4.43 0.43
N GLN A 74 18.19 -4.18 1.69
CA GLN A 74 18.56 -5.21 2.67
C GLN A 74 17.33 -5.83 3.35
N GLN A 75 16.25 -5.06 3.49
CA GLN A 75 14.98 -5.50 4.04
C GLN A 75 13.83 -5.14 3.07
N PRO A 76 13.69 -5.89 1.97
CA PRO A 76 12.71 -5.55 0.96
C PRO A 76 11.29 -5.88 1.43
N PHE A 77 10.35 -5.07 0.96
CA PHE A 77 8.94 -5.37 1.07
C PHE A 77 8.59 -6.48 0.08
N THR A 78 8.06 -7.59 0.59
CA THR A 78 7.68 -8.74 -0.25
C THR A 78 6.19 -9.01 -0.14
N LEU A 79 5.57 -9.20 -1.29
CA LEU A 79 4.19 -9.63 -1.42
C LEU A 79 4.17 -11.09 -1.89
N GLN A 80 3.73 -11.99 -1.01
CA GLN A 80 3.53 -13.40 -1.37
C GLN A 80 2.24 -13.54 -2.19
N VAL A 81 2.30 -14.31 -3.28
CA VAL A 81 1.14 -14.55 -4.15
C VAL A 81 0.02 -15.22 -3.36
N GLY A 82 -1.21 -14.71 -3.51
CA GLY A 82 -2.38 -15.24 -2.81
C GLY A 82 -2.48 -14.83 -1.33
N LYS A 83 -1.59 -13.96 -0.83
CA LYS A 83 -1.67 -13.42 0.53
C LYS A 83 -2.14 -11.96 0.51
N GLY A 84 -3.00 -11.65 1.48
CA GLY A 84 -3.41 -10.29 1.80
C GLY A 84 -2.50 -9.71 2.88
N ILE A 85 -2.21 -8.43 2.78
CA ILE A 85 -1.54 -7.66 3.83
C ILE A 85 -2.37 -6.40 4.11
N ALA A 86 -2.33 -5.93 5.35
CA ALA A 86 -2.90 -4.65 5.72
C ALA A 86 -1.87 -3.55 5.49
N ILE A 87 -2.29 -2.44 4.87
CA ILE A 87 -1.54 -1.20 4.80
C ILE A 87 -2.27 -0.20 5.70
N GLY A 88 -1.55 0.45 6.59
CA GLY A 88 -2.13 1.43 7.50
C GLY A 88 -1.32 2.72 7.57
N VAL A 89 -1.98 3.78 8.00
CA VAL A 89 -1.37 5.10 8.23
C VAL A 89 -1.81 5.64 9.58
N HIS A 90 -0.83 5.90 10.44
CA HIS A 90 -1.02 6.49 11.76
C HIS A 90 -1.31 8.00 11.70
N GLY A 91 -2.14 8.48 12.63
CA GLY A 91 -2.41 9.90 12.87
C GLY A 91 -3.17 10.63 11.75
N THR A 92 -3.73 9.90 10.78
CA THR A 92 -4.48 10.47 9.65
C THR A 92 -5.94 10.10 9.75
N LYS A 93 -6.81 11.07 10.07
CA LYS A 93 -8.24 10.83 10.20
C LYS A 93 -8.86 10.58 8.83
N LEU A 94 -9.55 9.46 8.71
CA LEU A 94 -10.38 9.16 7.56
C LEU A 94 -11.84 9.52 7.87
N THR A 95 -12.42 10.39 7.06
CA THR A 95 -13.86 10.70 7.13
C THR A 95 -14.67 9.60 6.44
N PRO A 96 -15.95 9.40 6.78
CA PRO A 96 -16.82 8.52 5.99
C PRO A 96 -17.10 9.12 4.60
N GLY A 97 -17.05 8.30 3.55
CA GLY A 97 -17.37 8.73 2.18
C GLY A 97 -16.38 8.23 1.11
N PRO A 98 -16.50 8.75 -0.13
CA PRO A 98 -15.60 8.37 -1.21
C PRO A 98 -14.22 9.04 -1.03
N HIS A 99 -13.17 8.23 -1.07
CA HIS A 99 -11.79 8.66 -0.96
C HIS A 99 -10.94 8.10 -2.11
N LYS A 100 -9.91 8.83 -2.51
CA LYS A 100 -8.88 8.35 -3.43
C LYS A 100 -7.67 7.89 -2.65
N VAL A 101 -7.35 6.61 -2.74
CA VAL A 101 -6.17 6.01 -2.10
C VAL A 101 -5.17 5.61 -3.18
N GLY A 102 -3.92 6.00 -2.98
CA GLY A 102 -2.83 5.58 -3.85
C GLY A 102 -1.66 5.03 -3.06
N MET A 103 -0.95 4.08 -3.65
CA MET A 103 0.27 3.50 -3.08
C MET A 103 1.30 3.36 -4.20
N GLY A 104 2.56 3.60 -3.86
CA GLY A 104 3.68 3.43 -4.78
C GLY A 104 4.85 2.71 -4.12
N PHE A 105 5.69 2.08 -4.95
CA PHE A 105 6.85 1.33 -4.52
C PHE A 105 7.84 1.17 -5.69
N ILE A 106 9.12 0.98 -5.37
CA ILE A 106 10.19 0.81 -6.36
C ILE A 106 10.61 -0.66 -6.38
N VAL A 107 10.50 -1.29 -7.54
CA VAL A 107 10.90 -2.69 -7.75
C VAL A 107 12.21 -2.75 -8.51
N GLN A 108 13.18 -3.52 -8.00
CA GLN A 108 14.46 -3.72 -8.67
C GLN A 108 14.28 -4.25 -10.09
N GLY A 109 14.93 -3.60 -11.06
CA GLY A 109 14.88 -4.01 -12.47
C GLY A 109 13.61 -3.61 -13.22
N ILE A 110 12.56 -3.14 -12.54
CA ILE A 110 11.34 -2.59 -13.18
C ILE A 110 11.30 -1.06 -13.03
N GLY A 111 11.58 -0.54 -11.84
CA GLY A 111 11.50 0.88 -11.52
C GLY A 111 10.29 1.24 -10.65
N PRO A 112 9.87 2.52 -10.63
CA PRO A 112 8.77 2.98 -9.80
C PRO A 112 7.42 2.49 -10.35
N LEU A 113 6.62 1.90 -9.46
CA LEU A 113 5.27 1.44 -9.73
C LEU A 113 4.31 2.14 -8.76
N SER A 114 3.13 2.50 -9.24
CA SER A 114 2.08 3.06 -8.39
C SER A 114 0.70 2.77 -8.94
N PHE A 115 -0.28 2.84 -8.06
CA PHE A 115 -1.69 2.85 -8.44
C PHE A 115 -2.44 3.90 -7.63
N GLU A 116 -3.59 4.32 -8.17
CA GLU A 116 -4.59 5.13 -7.49
C GLU A 116 -5.97 4.52 -7.75
N VAL A 117 -6.75 4.36 -6.69
CA VAL A 117 -8.09 3.79 -6.69
C VAL A 117 -9.04 4.68 -5.88
N SER A 118 -10.31 4.65 -6.24
CA SER A 118 -11.37 5.24 -5.43
C SER A 118 -12.06 4.14 -4.65
N ASP A 119 -12.20 4.33 -3.34
CA ASP A 119 -12.95 3.45 -2.45
C ASP A 119 -13.85 4.26 -1.53
N ILE A 120 -14.82 3.60 -0.91
CA ILE A 120 -15.73 4.23 0.04
C ILE A 120 -15.33 3.76 1.43
N SER A 121 -14.97 4.70 2.29
CA SER A 121 -14.76 4.43 3.71
C SER A 121 -16.12 4.26 4.40
N SER A 122 -16.28 3.14 5.09
CA SER A 122 -17.44 2.84 5.95
C SER A 122 -17.18 3.21 7.40
#